data_AF-A0A392RWG8-F1
#
_entry.id   AF-A0A392RWG8-F1
#
_cell.length_a   1.000
_cell.length_b   1.000
_cell.length_c   1.000
_cell.angle_alpha   90.00
_cell.angle_beta   90.00
_cell.angle_gamma   90.00
#
_symmetry.space_group_name_H-M   'P 1'
#
loop_
_entity.id
_entity.type
_entity.pdbx_description
1 polymer ?
#
loop_
_entity_poly.entity_id
_entity_poly.type
_entity_poly.pdbx_seq_one_letter_code
_entity_poly.pdbx_strand_id
1 'polypeptide(L)'
;MTNSQNHGGNSQQAVADEVRRLQAKMASFERERARQNADYDDENPTESQPLAQTLWDAKVPEGFKSPHLPTFDGKTDPLEHLMAVGTQTVIIGAPEHLKCK
;
A
#
# COMPACT_ATOMS: atom_id res chain seq x y z
N MET A 1 -68.04 21.50 -21.77
CA MET A 1 -67.07 20.46 -22.21
C MET A 1 -66.15 21.19 -23.18
N THR A 2 -64.85 21.42 -22.96
CA THR A 2 -63.79 20.54 -22.47
C THR A 2 -62.66 21.35 -21.81
N ASN A 3 -62.10 20.81 -20.73
CA ASN A 3 -60.86 21.25 -20.07
C ASN A 3 -59.66 20.60 -20.79
N SER A 4 -58.69 21.37 -21.29
CA SER A 4 -57.44 20.85 -21.86
C SER A 4 -56.26 21.26 -20.98
N GLN A 5 -55.94 20.37 -20.04
CA GLN A 5 -54.79 20.45 -19.15
C GLN A 5 -53.50 20.18 -19.94
N ASN A 6 -52.71 21.22 -20.18
CA ASN A 6 -51.49 21.22 -20.98
C ASN A 6 -50.26 20.75 -20.16
N HIS A 7 -50.31 19.55 -19.57
CA HIS A 7 -49.33 19.11 -18.56
C HIS A 7 -48.30 18.07 -19.05
N GLY A 8 -48.42 17.58 -20.30
CA GLY A 8 -47.57 16.50 -20.83
C GLY A 8 -46.23 16.93 -21.45
N GLY A 9 -46.12 18.16 -21.97
CA GLY A 9 -44.93 18.62 -22.72
C GLY A 9 -43.71 18.94 -21.85
N ASN A 10 -43.93 19.38 -20.62
CA ASN A 10 -42.85 19.86 -19.75
C ASN A 10 -42.03 18.69 -19.15
N SER A 11 -42.65 17.53 -18.95
CA SER A 11 -41.99 16.38 -18.33
C SER A 11 -41.08 15.61 -19.28
N GLN A 12 -41.40 15.55 -20.58
CA GLN A 12 -40.57 14.83 -21.56
C GLN A 12 -39.29 15.61 -21.88
N GLN A 13 -39.40 16.94 -21.97
CA GLN A 13 -38.24 17.81 -22.18
C GLN A 13 -37.27 17.75 -20.99
N ALA A 14 -37.78 17.78 -19.76
CA ALA A 14 -36.98 17.65 -18.55
C ALA A 14 -36.20 16.31 -18.49
N VAL A 15 -36.82 15.21 -18.93
CA VAL A 15 -36.15 13.90 -19.02
C VAL A 15 -35.03 13.91 -20.06
N ALA A 16 -35.27 14.51 -21.24
CA ALA A 16 -34.25 14.61 -22.29
C ALA A 16 -33.03 15.45 -21.86
N ASP A 17 -33.28 16.54 -21.13
CA ASP A 17 -32.21 17.40 -20.61
C ASP A 17 -31.39 16.68 -19.53
N GLU A 18 -32.04 15.90 -18.66
CA GLU A 18 -31.35 15.10 -17.65
C GLU A 18 -30.53 13.96 -18.26
N VAL A 19 -31.04 13.28 -19.29
CA VAL A 19 -30.26 12.28 -20.03
C VAL A 19 -29.00 12.88 -20.64
N ARG A 20 -29.12 14.08 -21.24
CA ARG A 20 -27.96 14.79 -21.82
C ARG A 20 -26.95 15.17 -20.75
N ARG A 21 -27.41 15.63 -19.59
CA ARG A 21 -26.55 15.98 -18.45
C ARG A 21 -25.80 14.75 -17.93
N LEU A 22 -26.48 13.62 -17.79
CA LEU A 22 -25.88 12.36 -17.35
C LEU A 22 -24.85 11.85 -18.36
N GLN A 23 -25.14 11.91 -19.67
CA GLN A 23 -24.19 11.55 -20.72
C GLN A 23 -22.91 12.41 -20.67
N ALA A 24 -23.05 13.72 -20.46
CA ALA A 24 -21.90 14.61 -20.31
C ALA A 24 -21.04 14.27 -19.07
N LYS A 25 -21.69 13.89 -17.95
CA LYS A 25 -21.00 13.48 -16.73
C LYS A 25 -20.29 12.13 -16.87
N MET A 26 -20.88 11.17 -17.59
CA MET A 26 -20.23 9.90 -17.89
C MET A 26 -18.99 10.12 -18.77
N ALA A 27 -19.08 10.94 -19.81
CA ALA A 27 -17.95 11.26 -20.67
C ALA A 27 -16.80 11.98 -19.91
N SER A 28 -17.11 12.81 -18.92
CA SER A 28 -16.07 13.42 -18.08
C SER A 28 -15.37 12.40 -17.19
N PHE A 29 -16.15 11.49 -16.58
CA PHE A 29 -15.61 10.44 -15.71
C PHE A 29 -14.74 9.44 -16.49
N GLU A 30 -15.16 9.04 -17.69
CA GLU A 30 -14.36 8.17 -18.57
C GLU A 30 -13.03 8.83 -18.96
N ARG A 31 -13.05 10.14 -19.25
CA ARG A 31 -11.82 10.89 -19.55
C ARG A 31 -10.89 11.00 -18.35
N GLU A 32 -11.44 11.22 -17.17
CA GLU A 32 -10.66 11.28 -15.92
C GLU A 32 -10.03 9.92 -15.59
N ARG A 33 -10.79 8.83 -15.73
CA ARG A 33 -10.29 7.47 -15.57
C ARG A 33 -9.19 7.12 -16.58
N ALA A 34 -9.33 7.56 -17.83
CA ALA A 34 -8.30 7.37 -18.85
C ALA A 34 -7.00 8.13 -18.53
N ARG A 35 -7.09 9.31 -17.90
CA ARG A 35 -5.92 10.07 -17.42
C ARG A 35 -5.27 9.39 -16.22
N GLN A 36 -6.05 8.92 -15.26
CA GLN A 36 -5.53 8.16 -14.12
C GLN A 36 -4.83 6.89 -14.60
N ASN A 37 -5.44 6.09 -15.46
CA ASN A 37 -4.79 4.87 -15.99
C ASN A 37 -3.47 5.14 -16.73
N ALA A 38 -3.27 6.33 -17.30
CA ALA A 38 -1.99 6.71 -17.94
C ALA A 38 -0.93 7.18 -16.94
N ASP A 39 -1.34 7.71 -15.78
CA ASP A 39 -0.48 8.16 -14.69
C ASP A 39 -0.04 6.98 -13.78
N TYR A 40 -0.91 5.97 -13.65
CA TYR A 40 -0.64 4.73 -12.89
C TYR A 40 0.27 3.71 -13.61
N ASP A 41 0.57 3.90 -14.91
CA ASP A 41 1.47 3.00 -15.68
C ASP A 41 2.95 3.39 -15.53
N ASP A 42 3.25 4.61 -15.07
CA ASP A 42 4.62 5.07 -14.78
C ASP A 42 5.04 4.77 -13.33
N GLU A 43 4.06 4.75 -12.40
CA GLU A 43 4.26 4.36 -11.01
C GLU A 43 4.01 2.86 -10.85
N ASN A 44 4.87 2.02 -11.42
CA ASN A 44 4.91 0.60 -11.07
C ASN A 44 5.26 0.48 -9.57
N PRO A 45 4.30 0.13 -8.68
CA PRO A 45 4.55 0.11 -7.24
C PRO A 45 5.48 -1.03 -6.81
N THR A 46 6.02 -1.81 -7.75
CA THR A 46 6.94 -2.92 -7.49
C THR A 46 8.41 -2.52 -7.39
N GLU A 47 8.77 -1.23 -7.55
CA GLU A 47 10.19 -0.82 -7.50
C GLU A 47 10.57 0.12 -6.34
N SER A 48 9.63 0.58 -5.53
CA SER A 48 9.94 1.42 -4.36
C SER A 48 10.35 0.59 -3.14
N GLN A 49 11.43 -0.17 -3.26
CA GLN A 49 12.03 -0.85 -2.13
C GLN A 49 12.71 0.16 -1.19
N PRO A 50 12.57 0.02 0.15
CA PRO A 50 13.16 0.95 1.11
C PRO A 50 14.70 0.89 1.18
N LEU A 51 15.29 -0.18 0.65
CA LEU A 51 16.73 -0.37 0.58
C LEU A 51 17.24 -0.06 -0.83
N ALA A 52 18.42 0.56 -0.90
CA ALA A 52 19.11 0.76 -2.17
C ALA A 52 19.31 -0.58 -2.90
N GLN A 53 19.20 -0.58 -4.23
CA GLN A 53 19.33 -1.78 -5.06
C GLN A 53 20.62 -2.57 -4.77
N THR A 54 21.73 -1.86 -4.50
CA THR A 54 23.02 -2.47 -4.11
C THR A 54 22.92 -3.37 -2.87
N LEU A 55 22.05 -3.05 -1.91
CA LEU A 55 21.85 -3.87 -0.71
C LEU A 55 21.02 -5.13 -1.00
N TRP A 56 20.07 -5.05 -1.94
CA TRP A 56 19.29 -6.21 -2.38
C TRP A 56 20.12 -7.18 -3.21
N ASP A 57 20.99 -6.65 -4.07
CA ASP A 57 21.87 -7.46 -4.92
C ASP A 57 23.09 -8.00 -4.17
N ALA A 58 23.35 -7.49 -2.95
CA ALA A 58 24.47 -7.94 -2.12
C ALA A 58 24.30 -9.42 -1.76
N LYS A 59 25.27 -10.24 -2.17
CA LYS A 59 25.30 -11.65 -1.78
C LYS A 59 25.67 -11.80 -0.31
N VAL A 60 24.96 -12.69 0.38
CA VAL A 60 25.38 -13.15 1.71
C VAL A 60 26.75 -13.86 1.56
N PRO A 61 27.75 -13.53 2.40
CA PRO A 61 29.06 -14.17 2.35
C PRO A 61 28.97 -15.70 2.44
N GLU A 62 29.84 -16.39 1.70
CA GLU A 62 29.92 -17.84 1.75
C GLU A 62 30.30 -18.31 3.17
N GLY A 63 29.62 -19.34 3.66
CA GLY A 63 29.83 -19.86 5.01
C GLY A 63 29.16 -19.05 6.13
N PHE A 64 28.39 -18.00 5.82
CA PHE A 64 27.59 -17.29 6.82
C PHE A 64 26.71 -18.28 7.61
N LYS A 65 26.84 -18.23 8.94
CA LYS A 65 26.00 -18.97 9.88
C LYS A 65 25.13 -17.98 10.61
N SER A 66 23.81 -18.15 10.50
CA SER A 66 22.89 -17.34 11.28
C SER A 66 23.13 -17.64 12.77
N PRO A 67 23.32 -16.60 13.62
CA PRO A 67 23.55 -16.82 15.03
C PRO A 67 22.32 -17.44 15.68
N HIS A 68 22.53 -18.40 16.58
CA HIS A 68 21.46 -19.00 17.36
C HIS A 68 21.12 -18.10 18.55
N LEU A 69 20.19 -17.17 18.34
CA LEU A 69 19.67 -16.32 19.42
C LEU A 69 18.47 -17.00 20.09
N PRO A 70 18.32 -16.85 21.43
CA PRO A 70 17.15 -17.38 22.12
C PRO A 70 15.89 -16.68 21.58
N THR A 71 14.79 -17.43 21.44
CA THR A 71 13.50 -16.87 21.02
C THR A 71 12.71 -16.41 22.23
N PHE A 72 12.00 -15.29 22.12
CA PHE A 72 11.08 -14.84 23.16
C PHE A 72 9.69 -15.42 22.90
N ASP A 73 9.19 -16.23 23.83
CA ASP A 73 7.87 -16.87 23.72
C ASP A 73 6.75 -16.10 24.45
N GLY A 74 7.09 -14.96 25.05
CA GLY A 74 6.17 -14.12 25.83
C GLY A 74 5.84 -14.66 27.22
N LYS A 75 6.47 -15.75 27.67
CA LYS A 75 6.20 -16.38 28.98
C LYS A 75 7.35 -16.20 29.96
N THR A 76 8.57 -16.04 29.47
CA THR A 76 9.75 -15.78 30.30
C THR A 76 9.83 -14.31 30.72
N ASP A 77 10.57 -14.04 31.79
CA ASP A 77 10.85 -12.67 32.22
C ASP A 77 11.59 -11.92 31.08
N PRO A 78 11.11 -10.72 30.66
CA PRO A 78 11.74 -9.97 29.59
C PRO A 78 13.20 -9.58 29.87
N LEU A 79 13.55 -9.29 31.11
CA LEU A 79 14.93 -8.96 31.51
C LEU A 79 15.82 -10.19 31.43
N GLU A 80 15.34 -11.35 31.86
CA GLU A 80 16.04 -12.63 31.68
C GLU A 80 16.30 -12.93 30.20
N HIS A 81 15.29 -12.73 29.35
CA HIS A 81 15.45 -12.90 27.90
C HIS A 81 16.50 -11.95 27.32
N LEU A 82 16.48 -10.66 27.69
CA LEU A 82 17.47 -9.68 27.26
C LEU A 82 18.89 -10.07 27.69
N MET A 83 19.08 -10.58 28.91
CA MET A 83 20.37 -11.09 29.36
C MET A 83 20.84 -12.29 28.53
N ALA A 84 19.93 -13.22 28.21
CA ALA A 84 20.25 -14.39 27.40
C ALA A 84 20.65 -14.00 25.96
N VAL A 85 19.89 -13.09 25.33
CA VAL A 85 20.23 -12.52 24.01
C VAL A 85 21.57 -11.78 24.07
N GLY A 86 21.77 -10.93 25.09
CA GLY A 86 23.00 -10.17 25.27
C GLY A 86 24.23 -11.06 25.39
N THR A 87 24.12 -12.13 26.19
CA THR A 87 25.18 -13.14 26.36
C THR A 87 25.51 -13.83 25.04
N GLN A 88 24.51 -14.31 24.30
CA GLN A 88 24.74 -14.94 22.99
C GLN A 88 25.37 -13.98 21.99
N THR A 89 24.93 -12.72 22.00
CA THR A 89 25.46 -11.67 21.12
C THR A 89 26.94 -11.37 21.41
N VAL A 90 27.37 -11.45 22.68
CA VAL A 90 28.79 -11.36 23.06
C VAL A 90 29.58 -12.59 22.60
N ILE A 91 29.03 -13.80 22.75
CA ILE A 91 29.69 -15.05 22.34
C ILE A 91 29.98 -15.07 20.84
N ILE A 92 29.04 -14.60 20.01
CA ILE A 92 29.22 -14.51 18.55
C ILE A 92 30.11 -13.33 18.13
N GLY A 93 30.58 -12.51 19.07
CA GLY A 93 31.43 -11.35 18.80
C GLY A 93 30.72 -10.25 18.01
N ALA A 94 29.40 -10.10 18.16
CA ALA A 94 28.69 -9.08 17.41
C ALA A 94 29.13 -7.66 17.83
N PRO A 95 29.29 -6.73 16.88
CA PRO A 95 29.56 -5.33 17.17
C PRO A 95 28.55 -4.72 18.15
N GLU A 96 29.03 -3.80 18.99
CA GLU A 96 28.21 -3.14 20.02
C GLU A 96 26.95 -2.46 19.44
N HIS A 97 27.06 -1.87 18.24
CA HIS A 97 25.95 -1.20 17.59
C HIS A 97 24.84 -2.16 17.10
N LEU A 98 25.09 -3.48 17.10
CA LEU A 98 24.09 -4.51 16.79
C LEU A 98 23.41 -5.10 18.04
N LYS A 99 23.83 -4.71 19.25
CA LYS A 99 23.24 -5.21 20.50
C LYS A 99 21.94 -4.46 20.81
N CYS A 100 20.99 -5.17 21.43
CA CYS A 100 19.80 -4.56 22.02
C CYS A 100 20.21 -3.58 23.14
N LYS A 101 19.61 -2.38 23.15
CA LYS A 101 19.81 -1.37 24.20
C LYS A 101 18.79 -1.52 25.31
#